data_AF-A0A2S8WVD2-F1
#
_entry.id   AF-A0A2S8WVD2-F1
#
_cell.length_a   1.000
_cell.length_b   1.000
_cell.length_c   1.000
_cell.angle_alpha   90.00
_cell.angle_beta   90.00
_cell.angle_gamma   90.00
#
_symmetry.space_group_name_H-M   'P 1'
#
loop_
_entity.id
_entity.type
_entity.pdbx_description
1 polymer ?
#
loop_
_entity_poly.entity_id
_entity_poly.type
_entity_poly.pdbx_seq_one_letter_code
_entity_poly.pdbx_strand_id
1 'polypeptide(L)'
;MDREPTTEATEQAWIAVLEALEADMAGLRRFTADHEVLFELPTGWTAPANIGLMPATLKNRAQAVFGQMQELARMLTERRDETARQLRVVDSVPRYESPTSLYLDVEG
;
A
#
# COMPACT_ATOMS: atom_id res chain seq x y z
N MET A 1 -31.65 -29.73 -0.26
CA MET A 1 -32.42 -28.48 -0.17
C MET A 1 -31.70 -27.60 0.83
N ASP A 2 -31.30 -26.44 0.34
CA ASP A 2 -30.22 -25.57 0.78
C ASP A 2 -30.30 -25.11 2.23
N ARG A 3 -29.18 -25.20 2.97
CA ARG A 3 -29.03 -24.46 4.22
C ARG A 3 -28.63 -23.03 3.83
N GLU A 4 -29.49 -22.05 4.11
CA GLU A 4 -29.07 -20.65 4.07
C GLU A 4 -27.80 -20.49 4.90
N PRO A 5 -26.78 -19.74 4.44
CA PRO A 5 -25.62 -19.43 5.27
C PRO A 5 -26.14 -18.75 6.53
N THR A 6 -25.83 -19.32 7.70
CA THR A 6 -26.28 -18.74 8.96
C THR A 6 -25.74 -17.31 9.07
N THR A 7 -26.54 -16.39 9.60
CA THR A 7 -26.17 -14.98 9.79
C THR A 7 -24.80 -14.84 10.49
N GLU A 8 -24.50 -15.76 11.41
CA GLU A 8 -23.21 -15.86 12.10
C GLU A 8 -22.04 -16.21 11.17
N ALA A 9 -22.21 -17.15 10.23
CA ALA A 9 -21.18 -17.47 9.23
C ALA A 9 -20.93 -16.30 8.28
N THR A 10 -21.99 -15.56 7.93
CA THR A 10 -21.90 -14.33 7.14
C THR A 10 -21.14 -13.24 7.90
N GLU A 11 -21.43 -13.05 9.19
CA GLU A 11 -20.75 -12.08 10.03
C GLU A 11 -19.27 -12.41 10.22
N GLN A 12 -18.93 -13.67 10.49
CA GLN A 12 -17.54 -14.13 10.59
C GLN A 12 -16.76 -13.93 9.29
N ALA A 13 -17.38 -14.20 8.14
CA ALA A 13 -16.75 -13.96 6.85
C ALA A 13 -16.48 -12.46 6.60
N TRP A 14 -17.41 -11.58 6.97
CA TRP A 14 -17.17 -10.13 6.91
C TRP A 14 -16.08 -9.66 7.87
N ILE A 15 -16.00 -10.24 9.08
CA ILE A 15 -14.92 -9.95 10.03
C ILE A 15 -13.56 -10.32 9.43
N ALA A 16 -13.43 -11.53 8.88
CA ALA A 16 -12.17 -11.99 8.27
C ALA A 16 -11.72 -11.09 7.10
N VAL A 17 -12.67 -10.61 6.29
CA VAL A 17 -12.38 -9.66 5.20
C VAL A 17 -11.87 -8.33 5.74
N LEU A 18 -12.53 -7.77 6.76
CA LEU A 18 -12.10 -6.51 7.36
C LEU A 18 -10.74 -6.64 8.05
N GLU A 19 -10.47 -7.77 8.70
CA GLU A 19 -9.16 -8.05 9.32
C GLU A 19 -8.04 -8.15 8.28
N ALA A 20 -8.28 -8.84 7.16
CA ALA A 20 -7.31 -8.92 6.06
C ALA A 20 -7.01 -7.52 5.50
N LEU A 21 -8.03 -6.69 5.26
CA LEU A 21 -7.87 -5.31 4.80
C LEU A 21 -7.08 -4.45 5.80
N GLU A 22 -7.35 -4.58 7.09
CA GLU A 22 -6.62 -3.87 8.14
C GLU A 22 -5.15 -4.29 8.20
N ALA A 23 -4.85 -5.58 8.04
CA ALA A 23 -3.49 -6.09 7.98
C ALA A 23 -2.73 -5.55 6.76
N ASP A 24 -3.36 -5.57 5.58
CA ASP A 24 -2.79 -5.02 4.35
C ASP A 24 -2.48 -3.51 4.50
N MET A 25 -3.41 -2.74 5.06
CA MET A 25 -3.19 -1.31 5.33
C MET A 25 -2.06 -1.06 6.33
N ALA A 26 -1.94 -1.89 7.37
CA ALA A 26 -0.84 -1.79 8.32
C ALA A 26 0.52 -2.08 7.65
N GLY A 27 0.56 -3.05 6.73
CA GLY A 27 1.72 -3.32 5.88
C GLY A 27 2.06 -2.13 4.98
N LEU A 28 1.08 -1.60 4.25
CA LEU A 28 1.25 -0.43 3.37
C LEU A 28 1.72 0.81 4.13
N ARG A 29 1.22 1.05 5.34
CA ARG A 29 1.66 2.19 6.16
C ARG A 29 3.13 2.06 6.57
N ARG A 30 3.60 0.86 6.90
CA ARG A 30 5.02 0.61 7.19
C ARG A 30 5.88 0.86 5.96
N PHE A 31 5.44 0.41 4.77
CA PHE A 31 6.10 0.73 3.52
C PHE A 31 6.20 2.24 3.26
N THR A 32 5.14 3.01 3.55
CA THR A 32 5.24 4.47 3.43
C THR A 32 6.23 5.08 4.44
N ALA A 33 6.53 4.44 5.56
CA ALA A 33 7.53 4.94 6.51
C ALA A 33 8.96 4.53 6.11
N ASP A 34 9.13 3.33 5.55
CA ASP A 34 10.43 2.72 5.26
C ASP A 34 10.53 2.34 3.77
N HIS A 35 11.37 3.07 3.05
CA HIS A 35 11.53 2.95 1.59
C HIS A 35 12.29 1.70 1.14
N GLU A 36 12.95 0.97 2.06
CA GLU A 36 13.74 -0.21 1.71
C GLU A 36 12.88 -1.47 1.48
N VAL A 37 11.62 -1.46 1.91
CA VAL A 37 10.74 -2.65 1.87
C VAL A 37 9.90 -2.67 0.59
N LEU A 38 10.54 -2.70 -0.58
CA LEU A 38 9.83 -2.67 -1.88
C LEU A 38 9.23 -4.02 -2.33
N PHE A 39 9.53 -5.12 -1.65
CA PHE A 39 9.42 -6.44 -2.29
C PHE A 39 8.14 -7.26 -2.02
N GLU A 40 7.26 -6.85 -1.11
CA GLU A 40 6.01 -7.60 -0.84
C GLU A 40 4.82 -6.67 -0.61
N LEU A 41 4.52 -5.82 -1.59
CA LEU A 41 3.22 -5.15 -1.62
C LEU A 41 2.14 -6.19 -1.98
N PRO A 42 1.06 -6.32 -1.21
CA PRO A 42 -0.07 -7.16 -1.60
C PRO A 42 -0.64 -6.61 -2.92
N THR A 43 -0.42 -7.36 -4.01
CA THR A 43 -0.89 -6.99 -5.34
C THR A 43 -2.21 -7.70 -5.62
N GLY A 44 -3.29 -6.92 -5.73
CA GLY A 44 -4.61 -7.42 -6.12
C GLY A 44 -5.53 -7.79 -4.96
N TRP A 45 -6.12 -6.78 -4.33
CA TRP A 45 -7.31 -7.01 -3.50
C TRP A 45 -8.49 -7.40 -4.41
N THR A 46 -9.11 -8.54 -4.12
CA THR A 46 -10.32 -8.98 -4.80
C THR A 46 -11.50 -8.83 -3.86
N ALA A 47 -12.54 -8.14 -4.32
CA ALA A 47 -13.78 -8.01 -3.56
C ALA A 47 -14.35 -9.42 -3.33
N PRO A 48 -14.60 -9.80 -2.07
CA PRO A 48 -15.06 -11.15 -1.79
C PRO A 48 -16.51 -11.33 -2.24
N ALA A 49 -16.72 -12.35 -3.09
CA ALA A 49 -18.02 -12.64 -3.67
C ALA A 49 -18.83 -13.60 -2.78
N ASN A 50 -20.15 -13.54 -2.87
CA ASN A 50 -21.09 -14.49 -2.26
C ASN A 50 -21.09 -14.54 -0.71
N ILE A 51 -20.62 -13.51 -0.01
CA ILE A 51 -20.66 -13.47 1.47
C ILE A 51 -22.05 -13.06 2.00
N GLY A 52 -22.87 -12.40 1.17
CA GLY A 52 -24.16 -11.84 1.60
C GLY A 52 -24.04 -10.40 2.11
N LEU A 53 -25.13 -9.86 2.65
CA LEU A 53 -25.19 -8.47 3.09
C LEU A 53 -24.32 -8.25 4.33
N MET A 54 -23.65 -7.09 4.38
CA MET A 54 -22.84 -6.70 5.53
C MET A 54 -23.72 -6.43 6.76
N PRO A 55 -23.43 -7.04 7.92
CA PRO A 55 -24.11 -6.73 9.18
C PRO A 55 -23.98 -5.24 9.56
N ALA A 56 -25.06 -4.65 10.07
CA ALA A 56 -25.07 -3.25 10.48
C ALA A 56 -24.06 -2.94 11.61
N THR A 57 -23.75 -3.94 12.44
CA THR A 57 -22.73 -3.90 13.50
C THR A 57 -21.33 -3.59 12.95
N LEU A 58 -21.01 -4.10 11.76
CA LEU A 58 -19.69 -3.94 11.12
C LEU A 58 -19.58 -2.68 10.27
N LYS A 59 -20.68 -1.96 10.04
CA LYS A 59 -20.71 -0.76 9.18
C LYS A 59 -19.73 0.32 9.63
N ASN A 60 -19.66 0.60 10.93
CA ASN A 60 -18.76 1.62 11.48
C ASN A 60 -17.29 1.22 11.27
N ARG A 61 -16.97 -0.08 11.44
CA ARG A 61 -15.62 -0.61 11.22
C ARG A 61 -15.24 -0.52 9.73
N ALA A 62 -16.14 -0.92 8.83
CA ALA A 62 -15.93 -0.82 7.39
C ALA A 62 -15.71 0.64 6.94
N GLN A 63 -16.45 1.60 7.51
CA GLN A 63 -16.23 3.03 7.23
C GLN A 63 -14.87 3.52 7.73
N ALA A 64 -14.43 3.09 8.91
CA ALA A 64 -13.10 3.44 9.43
C ALA A 64 -11.98 2.88 8.54
N VAL A 65 -12.10 1.63 8.10
CA VAL A 65 -11.19 1.00 7.14
C VAL A 65 -11.16 1.79 5.83
N PHE A 66 -12.32 2.13 5.28
CA PHE A 66 -12.39 2.89 4.04
C PHE A 66 -11.77 4.30 4.15
N GLY A 67 -11.92 4.96 5.30
CA GLY A 67 -11.24 6.24 5.57
C GLY A 67 -9.72 6.11 5.59
N GLN A 68 -9.19 5.03 6.18
CA GLN A 68 -7.76 4.75 6.20
C GLN A 68 -7.22 4.46 4.79
N MET A 69 -7.97 3.70 3.98
CA MET A 69 -7.59 3.42 2.58
C MET A 69 -7.48 4.70 1.75
N GLN A 70 -8.41 5.65 1.90
CA GLN A 70 -8.37 6.92 1.18
C GLN A 70 -7.16 7.76 1.58
N GLU A 71 -6.85 7.82 2.87
CA GLU A 71 -5.70 8.56 3.37
C GLU A 71 -4.38 7.97 2.84
N LEU A 72 -4.24 6.64 2.85
CA LEU A 72 -3.08 5.97 2.27
C LEU A 72 -2.96 6.21 0.76
N ALA A 73 -4.08 6.14 0.02
CA ALA A 73 -4.07 6.42 -1.41
C ALA A 73 -3.60 7.85 -1.73
N ARG A 74 -4.02 8.82 -0.92
CA ARG A 74 -3.56 10.21 -1.00
C ARG A 74 -2.05 10.31 -0.75
N MET A 75 -1.56 9.75 0.36
CA MET A 75 -0.14 9.76 0.71
C MET A 75 0.75 9.09 -0.36
N LEU A 76 0.32 7.95 -0.93
CA LEU A 76 1.05 7.27 -2.00
C LEU A 76 1.11 8.12 -3.27
N THR A 77 0.01 8.80 -3.62
CA THR A 77 -0.05 9.69 -4.79
C THR A 77 0.90 10.88 -4.63
N GLU A 78 0.87 11.53 -3.46
CA GLU A 78 1.76 12.65 -3.14
C GLU A 78 3.24 12.23 -3.23
N ARG A 79 3.59 11.05 -2.67
CA ARG A 79 4.95 10.51 -2.75
C ARG A 79 5.38 10.18 -4.18
N ARG A 80 4.50 9.57 -4.97
CA ARG A 80 4.78 9.28 -6.39
C ARG A 80 5.10 10.57 -7.14
N ASP A 81 4.32 11.63 -6.91
CA ASP A 81 4.48 12.91 -7.60
C ASP A 81 5.79 13.61 -7.20
N GLU A 82 6.17 13.53 -5.91
CA GLU A 82 7.46 14.02 -5.41
C GLU A 82 8.64 13.24 -6.02
N THR A 83 8.60 11.92 -6.04
CA THR A 83 9.63 11.09 -6.69
C THR A 83 9.75 11.42 -8.18
N ALA A 84 8.63 11.58 -8.89
CA ALA A 84 8.62 11.98 -10.30
C ALA A 84 9.19 13.39 -10.53
N ARG A 85 9.06 14.29 -9.55
CA ARG A 85 9.71 15.61 -9.57
C ARG A 85 11.21 15.49 -9.36
N GLN A 86 11.65 14.72 -8.36
CA GLN A 86 13.07 14.49 -8.07
C GLN A 86 13.79 13.87 -9.26
N LEU A 87 13.18 12.87 -9.92
CA LEU A 87 13.74 12.27 -11.14
C LEU A 87 13.90 13.28 -12.27
N ARG A 88 12.92 14.18 -12.48
CA ARG A 88 13.03 15.25 -13.48
C ARG A 88 14.15 16.24 -13.14
N VAL A 89 14.37 16.54 -11.86
CA VAL A 89 15.49 17.42 -11.45
C VAL A 89 16.83 16.73 -11.70
N VAL A 90 16.98 15.46 -11.35
CA VAL A 90 18.21 14.68 -11.61
C VAL A 90 18.50 14.59 -13.11
N ASP A 91 17.49 14.37 -13.93
CA ASP A 91 17.62 14.30 -15.38
C ASP A 91 17.98 15.67 -16.01
N SER A 92 17.60 16.77 -15.36
CA SER A 92 17.90 18.13 -15.81
C SER A 92 19.33 18.61 -15.51
N VAL A 93 20.13 17.82 -14.77
CA VAL A 93 21.54 18.15 -14.51
C VAL A 93 22.37 17.83 -15.76
N PRO A 94 22.99 18.82 -16.43
CA PRO A 94 23.87 18.56 -17.55
C PRO A 94 25.07 17.74 -17.06
N ARG A 95 25.23 16.52 -17.59
CA ARG A 95 26.48 15.77 -17.41
C ARG A 95 27.56 16.50 -18.18
N TYR A 96 28.35 17.32 -17.48
CA TYR A 96 29.64 17.74 -18.01
C TYR A 96 30.50 16.48 -18.12
N GLU A 97 30.83 16.08 -19.35
CA GLU A 97 31.91 15.12 -19.60
C GLU A 97 33.22 15.78 -19.14
N SER A 98 33.60 15.58 -17.89
CA SER A 98 34.97 15.79 -17.46
C SER A 98 35.76 14.53 -17.77
N PRO A 99 36.73 14.56 -18.70
CA PRO A 99 37.61 13.43 -18.90
C PRO A 99 38.62 13.39 -17.75
N THR A 100 38.91 12.17 -17.30
CA THR A 100 40.02 11.79 -16.40
C THR A 100 39.69 11.78 -14.90
N SER A 101 39.14 10.66 -14.43
CA SER A 101 39.29 10.23 -13.04
C SER A 101 40.77 9.91 -12.78
N LEU A 102 41.48 10.84 -12.15
CA LEU A 102 42.80 10.57 -11.56
C LEU A 102 42.61 9.76 -10.28
N TYR A 103 43.05 8.50 -10.28
CA TYR A 103 43.27 7.74 -9.05
C TYR A 103 44.56 8.25 -8.40
N LEU A 104 44.42 8.97 -7.28
CA LEU A 104 45.51 9.20 -6.34
C LEU A 104 45.72 7.91 -5.55
N ASP A 105 46.67 7.10 -5.98
CA ASP A 105 47.19 6.01 -5.18
C ASP A 105 48.06 6.64 -4.07
N VAL A 106 47.64 6.46 -2.82
CA VAL A 106 48.38 6.93 -1.66
C VAL A 106 49.09 5.72 -1.07
N GLU A 107 50.24 5.37 -1.65
CA GLU A 107 51.22 4.54 -0.95
C GLU A 107 51.94 5.40 0.08
N GLY A 108 51.82 5.00 1.35
CA GLY A 108 52.56 5.53 2.50
C GLY A 108 52.59 4.51 3.62
#